data_AF-A0A535B6Z8-F1
#
_entry.id   AF-A0A535B6Z8-F1
#
_cell.length_a   1.000
_cell.length_b   1.000
_cell.length_c   1.000
_cell.angle_alpha   90.00
_cell.angle_beta   90.00
_cell.angle_gamma   90.00
#
_symmetry.space_group_name_H-M   'P 1'
#
loop_
_entity.id
_entity.type
_entity.pdbx_description
1 polymer ?
#
loop_
_entity_poly.entity_id
_entity_poly.type
_entity_poly.pdbx_seq_one_letter_code
_entity_poly.pdbx_strand_id
1 'polypeptide(L)'
;DADKTTVLKLLELQRHAMLMYTSCGWFFDELSGIETVQVIQFAARAVQLAQELFGDSLEGQFVERLALAKSNLQVYEKFVRPAMVDWERLGAHYAISSLFESYPEQTKIYCFMAEREDYQILEAGMAKMAVGRVKLISEITRESSALGFGVIHMGDHNVNGGVQKYLSDESYQALIHEAAEPLTRADFAEVIRLMDRRFGESHYSVRSLFRDEQRKTLDLILSATLEEAETLYRQIYEHRAPMMRFLTALHIPLPKAFQSAAEIVLNGYLRRAFEQEEIDTERINGLLETAKVEGISLDNATLEFAFRKNIERMAERFAAEPTEAHLRQLDTAASLLRSLPFTVDLWKVQNAYYGMLKNVYPKMRENKERGDELAQALIDGFEALGQKLAVKVT
;
A
#
# COMPACT_ATOMS: atom_id res chain seq x y z
N ASP A 1 -13.49 -30.87 -18.59
CA ASP A 1 -12.98 -29.54 -18.17
C ASP A 1 -12.02 -28.91 -19.16
N ALA A 2 -11.07 -29.65 -19.75
CA ALA A 2 -10.18 -29.15 -20.79
C ALA A 2 -10.91 -28.46 -21.97
N ASP A 3 -11.97 -29.07 -22.53
CA ASP A 3 -12.74 -28.47 -23.63
C ASP A 3 -13.37 -27.12 -23.25
N LYS A 4 -13.81 -26.97 -21.99
CA LYS A 4 -14.37 -25.70 -21.49
C LYS A 4 -13.28 -24.64 -21.43
N THR A 5 -12.10 -24.99 -20.92
CA THR A 5 -10.93 -24.09 -20.91
C THR A 5 -10.55 -23.67 -22.32
N THR A 6 -10.52 -24.60 -23.28
CA THR A 6 -10.24 -24.30 -24.69
C THR A 6 -11.26 -23.33 -25.28
N VAL A 7 -12.56 -23.56 -25.08
CA VAL A 7 -13.62 -22.64 -25.54
C VAL A 7 -13.47 -21.26 -24.91
N LEU A 8 -13.19 -21.18 -23.60
CA LEU A 8 -13.00 -19.90 -22.92
C LEU A 8 -11.74 -19.18 -23.42
N LYS A 9 -10.63 -19.88 -23.69
CA LYS A 9 -9.44 -19.30 -24.31
C LYS A 9 -9.72 -18.77 -25.72
N LEU A 10 -10.52 -19.48 -26.53
CA LEU A 10 -10.93 -19.02 -27.86
C LEU A 10 -11.79 -17.74 -27.78
N LEU A 11 -12.74 -17.68 -26.85
CA LEU A 11 -13.54 -16.48 -26.59
C LEU A 11 -12.69 -15.31 -26.11
N GLU A 12 -11.72 -15.58 -25.24
CA GLU A 12 -10.78 -14.57 -24.74
C GLU A 12 -9.84 -14.06 -25.84
N LEU A 13 -9.39 -14.95 -26.72
CA LEU A 13 -8.61 -14.59 -27.91
C LEU A 13 -9.44 -13.66 -28.81
N GLN A 14 -10.69 -14.01 -29.10
CA GLN A 14 -11.58 -13.17 -29.90
C GLN A 14 -11.80 -11.80 -29.23
N ARG A 15 -12.00 -11.77 -27.90
CA ARG A 15 -12.15 -10.53 -27.13
C ARG A 15 -10.93 -9.62 -27.30
N HIS A 16 -9.73 -10.14 -27.13
CA HIS A 16 -8.49 -9.37 -27.31
C HIS A 16 -8.24 -8.96 -28.76
N ALA A 17 -8.62 -9.80 -29.72
CA ALA A 17 -8.57 -9.46 -31.14
C ALA A 17 -9.51 -8.30 -31.50
N MET A 18 -10.64 -8.14 -30.80
CA MET A 18 -11.51 -6.96 -30.96
C MET A 18 -10.92 -5.73 -30.26
N LEU A 19 -10.41 -5.89 -29.04
CA LEU A 19 -9.86 -4.78 -28.24
C LEU A 19 -8.62 -4.13 -28.88
N MET A 20 -7.79 -4.90 -29.58
CA MET A 20 -6.61 -4.34 -30.24
C MET A 20 -6.93 -3.40 -31.42
N TYR A 21 -8.19 -3.32 -31.87
CA TYR A 21 -8.64 -2.36 -32.90
C TYR A 21 -9.28 -1.09 -32.33
N THR A 22 -9.13 -0.83 -31.03
CA THR A 22 -9.67 0.37 -30.40
C THR A 22 -9.01 1.63 -31.00
N SER A 23 -9.80 2.45 -31.69
CA SER A 23 -9.29 3.58 -32.49
C SER A 23 -8.67 4.69 -31.66
N CYS A 24 -9.13 4.93 -30.43
CA CYS A 24 -8.57 5.98 -29.56
C CYS A 24 -7.10 5.73 -29.22
N GLY A 25 -6.65 4.47 -29.18
CA GLY A 25 -5.24 4.13 -28.94
C GLY A 25 -4.32 4.41 -30.12
N TRP A 26 -4.86 4.72 -31.31
CA TRP A 26 -4.09 5.04 -32.53
C TRP A 26 -4.21 6.50 -32.95
N PHE A 27 -4.85 7.34 -32.14
CA PHE A 27 -5.02 8.76 -32.44
C PHE A 27 -3.71 9.56 -32.30
N PHE A 28 -2.78 9.09 -31.47
CA PHE A 28 -1.54 9.80 -31.13
C PHE A 28 -0.37 9.37 -32.03
N ASP A 29 0.53 10.31 -32.33
CA ASP A 29 1.71 10.08 -33.16
C ASP A 29 2.81 9.25 -32.47
N GLU A 30 2.74 9.10 -31.15
CA GLU A 30 3.77 8.45 -30.30
C GLU A 30 3.31 7.08 -29.81
N LEU A 31 3.93 6.02 -30.34
CA LEU A 31 3.58 4.63 -30.04
C LEU A 31 3.89 4.21 -28.60
N SER A 32 4.80 4.91 -27.92
CA SER A 32 5.11 4.66 -26.51
C SER A 32 4.12 5.29 -25.53
N GLY A 33 3.10 6.00 -26.04
CA GLY A 33 1.97 6.49 -25.25
C GLY A 33 1.18 5.36 -24.59
N ILE A 34 0.58 5.64 -23.43
CA ILE A 34 -0.09 4.63 -22.61
C ILE A 34 -1.26 3.97 -23.35
N GLU A 35 -1.95 4.73 -24.20
CA GLU A 35 -3.10 4.26 -24.98
C GLU A 35 -2.67 3.29 -26.08
N THR A 36 -1.62 3.62 -26.85
CA THR A 36 -1.09 2.75 -27.90
C THR A 36 -0.46 1.49 -27.31
N VAL A 37 0.31 1.64 -26.23
CA VAL A 37 0.88 0.51 -25.49
C VAL A 37 -0.21 -0.46 -25.03
N GLN A 38 -1.33 0.04 -24.50
CA GLN A 38 -2.45 -0.80 -24.07
C GLN A 38 -3.06 -1.59 -25.23
N VAL A 39 -3.22 -0.95 -26.39
CA VAL A 39 -3.71 -1.63 -27.60
C VAL A 39 -2.75 -2.74 -28.05
N ILE A 40 -1.44 -2.47 -28.02
CA ILE A 40 -0.42 -3.47 -28.35
C ILE A 40 -0.38 -4.60 -27.30
N GLN A 41 -0.65 -4.32 -26.03
CA GLN A 41 -0.80 -5.35 -24.99
C GLN A 41 -1.99 -6.27 -25.25
N PHE A 42 -3.12 -5.74 -25.75
CA PHE A 42 -4.23 -6.57 -26.19
C PHE A 42 -3.84 -7.48 -27.37
N ALA A 43 -3.11 -6.94 -28.34
CA ALA A 43 -2.60 -7.74 -29.46
C ALA A 43 -1.64 -8.83 -28.99
N ALA A 44 -0.72 -8.52 -28.08
CA ALA A 44 0.21 -9.48 -27.50
C ALA A 44 -0.52 -10.60 -26.74
N ARG A 45 -1.59 -10.28 -26.01
CA ARG A 45 -2.41 -11.30 -25.34
C ARG A 45 -3.16 -12.20 -26.33
N ALA A 46 -3.65 -11.65 -27.44
CA ALA A 46 -4.25 -12.45 -28.51
C ALA A 46 -3.22 -13.40 -29.14
N VAL A 47 -2.00 -12.91 -29.41
CA VAL A 47 -0.87 -13.72 -29.91
C VAL A 47 -0.53 -14.84 -28.93
N GLN A 48 -0.42 -14.53 -27.64
CA GLN A 48 -0.11 -15.52 -26.60
C GLN A 48 -1.16 -16.64 -26.56
N LEU A 49 -2.45 -16.29 -26.56
CA LEU A 49 -3.54 -17.27 -26.57
C LEU A 49 -3.55 -18.10 -27.85
N ALA A 50 -3.28 -17.48 -29.01
CA ALA A 50 -3.19 -18.19 -30.28
C ALA A 50 -2.05 -19.21 -30.27
N GLN A 51 -0.88 -18.83 -29.74
CA GLN A 51 0.26 -19.72 -29.63
C GLN A 51 -0.02 -20.88 -28.67
N GLU A 52 -0.70 -20.64 -27.54
CA GLU A 52 -1.11 -21.70 -26.61
C GLU A 52 -2.14 -22.67 -27.21
N LEU A 53 -3.07 -22.18 -28.04
CA LEU A 53 -4.15 -22.98 -28.62
C LEU A 53 -3.74 -23.73 -29.90
N PHE A 54 -2.90 -23.11 -30.73
CA PHE A 54 -2.60 -23.58 -32.09
C PHE A 54 -1.13 -23.94 -32.31
N GLY A 55 -0.23 -23.53 -31.41
CA GLY A 55 1.21 -23.74 -31.56
C GLY A 55 1.89 -22.81 -32.57
N ASP A 56 1.21 -21.74 -33.02
CA ASP A 56 1.71 -20.83 -34.04
C ASP A 56 2.80 -19.88 -33.51
N SER A 57 3.79 -19.55 -34.35
CA SER A 57 4.88 -18.60 -34.05
C SER A 57 4.53 -17.16 -34.45
N LEU A 58 3.33 -16.68 -34.06
CA LEU A 58 2.83 -15.36 -34.46
C LEU A 58 3.58 -14.20 -33.79
N GLU A 59 4.19 -14.41 -32.62
CA GLU A 59 4.88 -13.35 -31.88
C GLU A 59 6.01 -12.72 -32.68
N GLY A 60 6.88 -13.54 -33.30
CA GLY A 60 7.99 -13.04 -34.10
C GLY A 60 7.51 -12.16 -35.25
N GLN A 61 6.50 -12.63 -36.01
CA GLN A 61 5.92 -11.88 -37.12
C GLN A 61 5.24 -10.57 -36.65
N PHE A 62 4.60 -10.59 -35.48
CA PHE A 62 3.99 -9.42 -34.89
C PHE A 62 5.05 -8.36 -34.53
N VAL A 63 6.13 -8.78 -33.87
CA VAL A 63 7.24 -7.90 -33.48
C VAL A 63 7.95 -7.33 -34.71
N GLU A 64 8.21 -8.15 -35.73
CA GLU A 64 8.81 -7.71 -36.99
C GLU A 64 7.97 -6.65 -37.70
N ARG A 65 6.64 -6.83 -37.77
CA ARG A 65 5.74 -5.83 -38.37
C ARG A 65 5.67 -4.56 -37.53
N LEU A 66 5.61 -4.69 -36.21
CA LEU A 66 5.58 -3.54 -35.30
C LEU A 66 6.89 -2.73 -35.39
N ALA A 67 8.04 -3.39 -35.64
CA ALA A 67 9.33 -2.72 -35.84
C ALA A 67 9.36 -1.76 -37.03
N LEU A 68 8.48 -1.95 -38.03
CA LEU A 68 8.37 -1.06 -39.19
C LEU A 68 7.64 0.26 -38.89
N ALA A 69 6.96 0.37 -37.74
CA ALA A 69 6.22 1.55 -37.37
C ALA A 69 7.16 2.72 -37.03
N LYS A 70 6.86 3.91 -37.56
CA LYS A 70 7.63 5.13 -37.26
C LYS A 70 7.55 5.44 -35.77
N SER A 71 8.65 5.93 -35.20
CA SER A 71 8.79 6.23 -33.76
C SER A 71 8.69 5.01 -32.83
N ASN A 72 8.85 3.77 -33.33
CA ASN A 72 8.89 2.60 -32.46
C ASN A 72 10.22 2.54 -31.66
N LEU A 73 10.19 3.05 -30.43
CA LEU A 73 11.31 3.05 -29.48
C LEU A 73 11.47 1.70 -28.75
N GLN A 74 11.33 0.58 -29.47
CA GLN A 74 11.26 -0.78 -28.92
C GLN A 74 10.09 -0.95 -27.94
N VAL A 75 8.93 -0.43 -28.31
CA VAL A 75 7.72 -0.38 -27.46
C VAL A 75 7.35 -1.76 -26.95
N TYR A 76 7.46 -2.78 -27.82
CA TYR A 76 7.16 -4.16 -27.45
C TYR A 76 8.05 -4.66 -26.31
N GLU A 77 9.38 -4.56 -26.47
CA GLU A 77 10.34 -5.06 -25.50
C GLU A 77 10.32 -4.26 -24.19
N LYS A 78 10.09 -2.95 -24.26
CA LYS A 78 10.13 -2.08 -23.07
C LYS A 78 8.84 -2.07 -22.26
N PHE A 79 7.68 -2.22 -22.91
CA PHE A 79 6.38 -1.98 -22.26
C PHE A 79 5.39 -3.14 -22.39
N VAL A 80 5.51 -3.98 -23.42
CA VAL A 80 4.54 -5.06 -23.69
C VAL A 80 5.04 -6.38 -23.12
N ARG A 81 6.24 -6.83 -23.50
CA ARG A 81 6.85 -8.06 -22.96
C ARG A 81 6.93 -8.04 -21.43
N PRO A 82 7.35 -6.94 -20.76
CA PRO A 82 7.37 -6.89 -19.30
C PRO A 82 5.99 -6.81 -18.64
N ALA A 83 4.91 -6.61 -19.41
CA ALA A 83 3.53 -6.64 -18.91
C ALA A 83 2.87 -8.02 -19.09
N MET A 84 3.47 -8.93 -19.86
CA MET A 84 2.99 -10.29 -19.97
C MET A 84 3.16 -11.03 -18.65
N VAL A 85 2.13 -11.77 -18.26
CA VAL A 85 2.07 -12.54 -17.02
C VAL A 85 1.95 -14.01 -17.39
N ASP A 86 2.92 -14.79 -16.97
CA ASP A 86 2.88 -16.26 -16.95
C ASP A 86 2.55 -16.76 -15.53
N TRP A 87 2.42 -18.08 -15.40
CA TRP A 87 2.09 -18.71 -14.13
C TRP A 87 3.19 -18.50 -13.10
N GLU A 88 4.45 -18.63 -13.52
CA GLU A 88 5.64 -18.51 -12.67
C GLU A 88 5.75 -17.10 -12.08
N ARG A 89 5.53 -16.04 -12.87
CA ARG A 89 5.54 -14.65 -12.38
C ARG A 89 4.36 -14.35 -11.46
N LEU A 90 3.17 -14.88 -11.76
CA LEU A 90 2.01 -14.75 -10.86
C LEU A 90 2.24 -15.50 -9.53
N GLY A 91 2.85 -16.68 -9.59
CA GLY A 91 3.27 -17.44 -8.42
C GLY A 91 4.34 -16.72 -7.62
N ALA A 92 5.30 -16.07 -8.28
CA ALA A 92 6.34 -15.30 -7.62
C ALA A 92 5.75 -14.07 -6.92
N HIS A 93 4.78 -13.43 -7.56
CA HIS A 93 4.02 -12.35 -6.95
C HIS A 93 3.31 -12.81 -5.68
N TYR A 94 2.52 -13.89 -5.75
CA TYR A 94 1.85 -14.46 -4.58
C TYR A 94 2.85 -14.82 -3.47
N ALA A 95 3.92 -15.54 -3.83
CA ALA A 95 4.90 -16.03 -2.88
C ALA A 95 5.59 -14.89 -2.14
N ILE A 96 6.10 -13.89 -2.87
CA ILE A 96 6.80 -12.75 -2.23
C ILE A 96 5.83 -11.94 -1.37
N SER A 97 4.63 -11.62 -1.86
CA SER A 97 3.63 -10.89 -1.07
C SER A 97 3.23 -11.66 0.20
N SER A 98 3.21 -12.99 0.18
CA SER A 98 2.88 -13.83 1.35
C SER A 98 3.88 -13.72 2.51
N LEU A 99 5.09 -13.22 2.28
CA LEU A 99 6.06 -12.95 3.36
C LEU A 99 5.65 -11.72 4.20
N PHE A 100 5.05 -10.73 3.55
CA PHE A 100 4.68 -9.42 4.13
C PHE A 100 3.20 -9.35 4.53
N GLU A 101 2.36 -10.23 3.99
CA GLU A 101 0.91 -10.22 4.19
C GLU A 101 0.36 -11.59 4.58
N SER A 102 -0.67 -11.57 5.42
CA SER A 102 -1.40 -12.78 5.77
C SER A 102 -2.51 -13.03 4.75
N TYR A 103 -2.27 -13.96 3.82
CA TYR A 103 -3.32 -14.42 2.92
C TYR A 103 -4.20 -15.50 3.58
N PRO A 104 -5.53 -15.44 3.37
CA PRO A 104 -6.42 -16.57 3.63
C PRO A 104 -6.12 -17.74 2.67
N GLU A 105 -6.74 -18.90 2.89
CA GLU A 105 -6.56 -20.08 2.03
C GLU A 105 -6.95 -19.81 0.57
N GLN A 106 -7.95 -18.96 0.34
CA GLN A 106 -8.35 -18.52 -0.99
C GLN A 106 -8.28 -17.01 -1.07
N THR A 107 -7.47 -16.48 -1.98
CA THR A 107 -7.33 -15.04 -2.19
C THR A 107 -7.40 -14.70 -3.67
N LYS A 108 -8.01 -13.55 -3.96
CA LYS A 108 -8.14 -13.03 -5.32
C LYS A 108 -6.97 -12.10 -5.63
N ILE A 109 -6.28 -12.36 -6.73
CA ILE A 109 -5.20 -11.55 -7.26
C ILE A 109 -5.60 -11.11 -8.67
N TYR A 110 -6.08 -9.88 -8.82
CA TYR A 110 -6.63 -9.36 -10.08
C TYR A 110 -7.70 -10.29 -10.69
N CYS A 111 -7.42 -10.93 -11.83
CA CYS A 111 -8.31 -11.88 -12.51
C CYS A 111 -7.96 -13.37 -12.23
N PHE A 112 -7.20 -13.62 -11.17
CA PHE A 112 -6.80 -14.94 -10.74
C PHE A 112 -7.28 -15.23 -9.31
N MET A 113 -7.59 -16.49 -9.06
CA MET A 113 -7.78 -17.05 -7.72
C MET A 113 -6.53 -17.83 -7.35
N ALA A 114 -6.00 -17.58 -6.15
CA ALA A 114 -4.93 -18.37 -5.55
C ALA A 114 -5.50 -19.21 -4.40
N GLU A 115 -5.38 -20.53 -4.53
CA GLU A 115 -5.75 -21.51 -3.52
C GLU A 115 -4.47 -22.06 -2.88
N ARG A 116 -4.26 -21.77 -1.59
CA ARG A 116 -3.09 -22.22 -0.84
C ARG A 116 -3.28 -23.66 -0.41
N GLU A 117 -2.43 -24.55 -0.89
CA GLU A 117 -2.49 -26.00 -0.59
C GLU A 117 -1.56 -26.38 0.56
N ASP A 118 -0.39 -25.75 0.66
CA ASP A 118 0.51 -25.87 1.81
C ASP A 118 1.33 -24.59 1.99
N TYR A 119 1.72 -24.28 3.22
CA TYR A 119 2.51 -23.09 3.52
C TYR A 119 3.25 -23.24 4.85
N GLN A 120 4.57 -23.10 4.79
CA GLN A 120 5.46 -23.21 5.93
C GLN A 120 6.38 -22.01 5.98
N ILE A 121 6.52 -21.43 7.17
CA ILE A 121 7.45 -20.34 7.45
C ILE A 121 8.59 -20.88 8.32
N LEU A 122 9.82 -20.56 7.93
CA LEU A 122 11.04 -20.76 8.69
C LEU A 122 11.61 -19.38 9.05
N GLU A 123 11.90 -19.15 10.33
CA GLU A 123 12.43 -17.86 10.82
C GLU A 123 13.77 -18.06 11.52
N ALA A 124 14.73 -17.18 11.23
CA ALA A 124 16.04 -17.15 11.86
C ALA A 124 16.50 -15.71 12.05
N GLY A 125 16.26 -15.14 13.23
CA GLY A 125 16.54 -13.74 13.51
C GLY A 125 15.69 -12.81 12.65
N MET A 126 16.34 -11.97 11.84
CA MET A 126 15.68 -11.07 10.88
C MET A 126 15.31 -11.75 9.56
N ALA A 127 15.81 -12.97 9.31
CA ALA A 127 15.54 -13.69 8.09
C ALA A 127 14.27 -14.51 8.20
N LYS A 128 13.44 -14.43 7.16
CA LYS A 128 12.18 -15.17 7.04
C LYS A 128 12.13 -15.86 5.70
N MET A 129 11.94 -17.17 5.70
CA MET A 129 11.74 -17.96 4.49
C MET A 129 10.34 -18.56 4.51
N ALA A 130 9.62 -18.47 3.40
CA ALA A 130 8.37 -19.18 3.20
C ALA A 130 8.51 -20.18 2.06
N VAL A 131 8.04 -21.40 2.29
CA VAL A 131 7.98 -22.47 1.31
C VAL A 131 6.54 -22.96 1.26
N GLY A 132 6.00 -23.14 0.06
CA GLY A 132 4.59 -23.45 -0.08
C GLY A 132 4.18 -24.01 -1.43
N ARG A 133 2.90 -24.37 -1.49
CA ARG A 133 2.21 -24.86 -2.68
C ARG A 133 0.96 -24.03 -2.89
N VAL A 134 0.78 -23.55 -4.11
CA VAL A 134 -0.38 -22.75 -4.49
C VAL A 134 -0.91 -23.22 -5.82
N LYS A 135 -2.22 -23.34 -5.91
CA LYS A 135 -2.92 -23.53 -7.17
C LYS A 135 -3.48 -22.19 -7.63
N LEU A 136 -3.00 -21.73 -8.77
CA LEU A 136 -3.45 -20.50 -9.41
C LEU A 136 -4.48 -20.85 -10.48
N ILE A 137 -5.60 -20.13 -10.50
CA ILE A 137 -6.72 -20.37 -11.40
C ILE A 137 -7.12 -19.05 -12.06
N SER A 138 -7.14 -19.02 -13.39
CA SER A 138 -7.69 -17.88 -14.15
C SER A 138 -9.21 -17.85 -14.03
N GLU A 139 -9.79 -16.75 -13.55
CA GLU A 139 -11.25 -16.60 -13.47
C GLU A 139 -11.89 -16.49 -14.88
N ILE A 140 -11.10 -16.11 -15.89
CA ILE A 140 -11.55 -15.89 -17.26
C ILE A 140 -11.54 -17.21 -18.04
N THR A 141 -10.40 -17.90 -18.07
CA THR A 141 -10.21 -19.10 -18.89
C THR A 141 -10.45 -20.39 -18.11
N ARG A 142 -10.53 -20.33 -16.78
CA ARG A 142 -10.55 -21.49 -15.86
C ARG A 142 -9.34 -22.41 -16.00
N GLU A 143 -8.31 -21.97 -16.70
CA GLU A 143 -7.03 -22.64 -16.69
C GLU A 143 -6.41 -22.52 -15.30
N SER A 144 -5.72 -23.57 -14.87
CA SER A 144 -5.07 -23.60 -13.58
C SER A 144 -3.69 -24.22 -13.65
N SER A 145 -2.80 -23.76 -12.78
CA SER A 145 -1.47 -24.33 -12.60
C SER A 145 -1.15 -24.46 -11.11
N ALA A 146 -0.68 -25.64 -10.70
CA ALA A 146 -0.17 -25.87 -9.36
C ALA A 146 1.34 -25.56 -9.36
N LEU A 147 1.76 -24.69 -8.46
CA LEU A 147 3.13 -24.20 -8.34
C LEU A 147 3.68 -24.48 -6.95
N GLY A 148 4.93 -24.93 -6.91
CA GLY A 148 5.74 -24.92 -5.69
C GLY A 148 6.58 -23.65 -5.67
N PHE A 149 6.70 -23.02 -4.51
CA PHE A 149 7.51 -21.82 -4.33
C PHE A 149 8.37 -21.88 -3.08
N GLY A 150 9.49 -21.17 -3.13
CA GLY A 150 10.33 -20.84 -1.98
C GLY A 150 10.73 -19.39 -2.09
N VAL A 151 10.56 -18.61 -1.03
CA VAL A 151 10.93 -17.20 -0.98
C VAL A 151 11.63 -16.92 0.34
N ILE A 152 12.68 -16.11 0.31
CA ILE A 152 13.43 -15.69 1.49
C ILE A 152 13.57 -14.16 1.50
N HIS A 153 13.28 -13.57 2.65
CA HIS A 153 13.62 -12.21 3.02
C HIS A 153 14.78 -12.26 4.02
N MET A 154 15.91 -11.64 3.67
CA MET A 154 17.15 -11.65 4.45
C MET A 154 17.35 -10.36 5.27
N GLY A 155 16.29 -9.56 5.43
CA GLY A 155 16.37 -8.19 5.95
C GLY A 155 16.44 -7.12 4.86
N ASP A 156 16.13 -5.88 5.23
CA ASP A 156 16.04 -4.72 4.34
C ASP A 156 15.21 -5.02 3.07
N HIS A 157 15.78 -4.75 1.90
CA HIS A 157 15.19 -4.96 0.59
C HIS A 157 15.62 -6.29 -0.06
N ASN A 158 16.35 -7.14 0.67
CA ASN A 158 16.94 -8.36 0.13
C ASN A 158 15.91 -9.49 0.14
N VAL A 159 15.18 -9.61 -0.96
CA VAL A 159 14.23 -10.71 -1.21
C VAL A 159 14.71 -11.53 -2.40
N ASN A 160 14.74 -12.85 -2.22
CA ASN A 160 14.99 -13.81 -3.28
C ASN A 160 13.84 -14.84 -3.32
N GLY A 161 13.32 -15.12 -4.50
CA GLY A 161 12.20 -16.02 -4.70
C GLY A 161 12.41 -16.94 -5.89
N GLY A 162 11.99 -18.18 -5.74
CA GLY A 162 11.97 -19.20 -6.79
C GLY A 162 10.58 -19.83 -6.88
N VAL A 163 10.11 -20.01 -8.11
CA VAL A 163 8.81 -20.61 -8.41
C VAL A 163 8.96 -21.57 -9.56
N GLN A 164 8.31 -22.71 -9.45
CA GLN A 164 8.23 -23.69 -10.52
C GLN A 164 6.91 -24.45 -10.49
N LYS A 165 6.58 -25.11 -11.60
CA LYS A 165 5.47 -26.06 -11.63
C LYS A 165 5.67 -27.15 -10.59
N TYR A 166 4.60 -27.48 -9.88
CA TYR A 166 4.65 -28.48 -8.84
C TYR A 166 4.96 -29.86 -9.43
N LEU A 167 6.04 -30.50 -8.95
CA LEU A 167 6.52 -31.79 -9.46
C LEU A 167 6.14 -32.95 -8.53
N SER A 168 6.63 -32.94 -7.28
CA SER A 168 6.35 -34.00 -6.30
C SER A 168 6.51 -33.54 -4.85
N ASP A 169 5.86 -34.27 -3.95
CA ASP A 169 5.94 -34.07 -2.49
C ASP A 169 7.36 -34.33 -1.96
N GLU A 170 8.14 -35.24 -2.54
CA GLU A 170 9.52 -35.49 -2.06
C GLU A 170 10.43 -34.29 -2.32
N SER A 171 10.33 -33.68 -3.51
CA SER A 171 11.14 -32.49 -3.85
C SER A 171 10.80 -31.31 -2.93
N TYR A 172 9.51 -31.16 -2.63
CA TYR A 172 9.01 -30.13 -1.72
C TYR A 172 9.52 -30.31 -0.28
N GLN A 173 9.36 -31.51 0.29
CA GLN A 173 9.79 -31.79 1.66
C GLN A 173 11.31 -31.70 1.82
N ALA A 174 12.07 -32.15 0.81
CA ALA A 174 13.52 -32.01 0.83
C ALA A 174 13.97 -30.53 0.77
N LEU A 175 13.26 -29.64 0.06
CA LEU A 175 13.57 -28.20 0.10
C LEU A 175 13.42 -27.63 1.51
N ILE A 176 12.33 -27.96 2.22
CA ILE A 176 12.09 -27.50 3.59
C ILE A 176 13.19 -28.00 4.52
N HIS A 177 13.52 -29.29 4.43
CA HIS A 177 14.51 -29.90 5.32
C HIS A 177 15.93 -29.39 5.06
N GLU A 178 16.34 -29.29 3.79
CA GLU A 178 17.67 -28.81 3.39
C GLU A 178 17.85 -27.30 3.63
N ALA A 179 16.79 -26.50 3.57
CA ALA A 179 16.88 -25.06 3.80
C ALA A 179 16.95 -24.67 5.29
N ALA A 180 16.47 -25.53 6.19
CA ALA A 180 16.36 -25.21 7.61
C ALA A 180 17.71 -24.97 8.29
N GLU A 181 18.71 -25.84 8.07
CA GLU A 181 20.02 -25.70 8.71
C GLU A 181 20.78 -24.45 8.21
N PRO A 182 20.94 -24.20 6.89
CA PRO A 182 21.66 -23.02 6.41
C PRO A 182 20.96 -21.72 6.81
N LEU A 183 19.62 -21.69 6.82
CA LEU A 183 18.85 -20.53 7.28
C LEU A 183 19.11 -20.23 8.76
N THR A 184 19.08 -21.25 9.62
CA THR A 184 19.34 -21.11 11.07
C THR A 184 20.75 -20.59 11.34
N ARG A 185 21.72 -20.97 10.49
CA ARG A 185 23.11 -20.51 10.56
C ARG A 185 23.37 -19.17 9.87
N ALA A 186 22.33 -18.56 9.28
CA ALA A 186 22.41 -17.35 8.45
C ALA A 186 23.39 -17.46 7.26
N ASP A 187 23.62 -18.66 6.72
CA ASP A 187 24.37 -18.86 5.47
C ASP A 187 23.43 -18.65 4.27
N PHE A 188 23.07 -17.39 4.02
CA PHE A 188 22.15 -17.03 2.94
C PHE A 188 22.68 -17.40 1.55
N ALA A 189 24.01 -17.46 1.39
CA ALA A 189 24.61 -17.88 0.12
C ALA A 189 24.34 -19.36 -0.16
N GLU A 190 24.35 -20.21 0.88
CA GLU A 190 23.94 -21.61 0.75
C GLU A 190 22.44 -21.77 0.49
N VAL A 191 21.58 -20.98 1.16
CA VAL A 191 20.14 -20.97 0.88
C VAL A 191 19.84 -20.58 -0.56
N ILE A 192 20.47 -19.52 -1.07
CA ILE A 192 20.29 -19.09 -2.48
C ILE A 192 20.77 -20.19 -3.43
N ARG A 193 21.95 -20.79 -3.20
CA ARG A 193 22.42 -21.91 -4.03
C ARG A 193 21.46 -23.11 -4.00
N LEU A 194 20.85 -23.39 -2.85
CA LEU A 194 19.83 -24.44 -2.74
C LEU A 194 18.60 -24.08 -3.58
N MET A 195 18.13 -22.84 -3.49
CA MET A 195 17.02 -22.35 -4.32
C MET A 195 17.35 -22.42 -5.81
N ASP A 196 18.54 -21.99 -6.24
CA ASP A 196 18.98 -22.01 -7.63
C ASP A 196 19.00 -23.43 -8.20
N ARG A 197 19.49 -24.41 -7.41
CA ARG A 197 19.45 -25.83 -7.81
C ARG A 197 18.03 -26.36 -7.97
N ARG A 198 17.06 -25.82 -7.23
CA ARG A 198 15.68 -26.33 -7.18
C ARG A 198 14.75 -25.64 -8.15
N PHE A 199 14.89 -24.34 -8.35
CA PHE A 199 14.01 -23.50 -9.16
C PHE A 199 14.67 -23.00 -10.45
N GLY A 200 15.95 -23.33 -10.67
CA GLY A 200 16.74 -22.86 -11.81
C GLY A 200 17.14 -21.39 -11.67
N GLU A 201 17.35 -20.72 -12.80
CA GLU A 201 17.73 -19.30 -12.88
C GLU A 201 16.55 -18.34 -12.61
N SER A 202 15.42 -18.84 -12.14
CA SER A 202 14.21 -18.04 -11.89
C SER A 202 14.36 -17.25 -10.59
N HIS A 203 15.08 -16.12 -10.65
CA HIS A 203 15.28 -15.23 -9.51
C HIS A 203 14.25 -14.11 -9.48
N TYR A 204 13.29 -14.22 -8.58
CA TYR A 204 12.30 -13.18 -8.32
C TYR A 204 12.69 -12.34 -7.09
N SER A 205 12.34 -11.07 -7.13
CA SER A 205 12.56 -10.12 -6.03
C SER A 205 11.37 -9.17 -5.92
N VAL A 206 11.43 -8.19 -5.02
CA VAL A 206 10.42 -7.11 -4.94
C VAL A 206 10.24 -6.40 -6.29
N ARG A 207 11.24 -6.39 -7.17
CA ARG A 207 11.13 -5.83 -8.54
C ARG A 207 10.20 -6.62 -9.46
N SER A 208 9.94 -7.87 -9.13
CA SER A 208 9.10 -8.78 -9.91
C SER A 208 7.62 -8.67 -9.55
N LEU A 209 7.29 -8.05 -8.41
CA LEU A 209 5.92 -7.79 -7.99
C LEU A 209 5.20 -6.86 -8.98
N PHE A 210 3.89 -7.01 -9.09
CA PHE A 210 3.05 -6.02 -9.76
C PHE A 210 3.11 -4.67 -9.04
N ARG A 211 2.92 -3.58 -9.79
CA ARG A 211 3.26 -2.22 -9.33
C ARG A 211 2.63 -1.81 -8.00
N ASP A 212 1.38 -2.20 -7.76
CA ASP A 212 0.69 -1.82 -6.52
C ASP A 212 1.27 -2.56 -5.31
N GLU A 213 1.45 -3.88 -5.43
CA GLU A 213 2.06 -4.71 -4.39
C GLU A 213 3.56 -4.40 -4.20
N GLN A 214 4.26 -4.02 -5.27
CA GLN A 214 5.63 -3.52 -5.18
C GLN A 214 5.72 -2.29 -4.28
N ARG A 215 4.83 -1.30 -4.48
CA ARG A 215 4.79 -0.09 -3.65
C ARG A 215 4.46 -0.43 -2.21
N LYS A 216 3.41 -1.24 -1.99
CA LYS A 216 2.98 -1.67 -0.67
C LYS A 216 4.10 -2.41 0.10
N THR A 217 4.79 -3.34 -0.55
CA THR A 217 5.92 -4.08 0.03
C THR A 217 7.09 -3.15 0.38
N LEU A 218 7.43 -2.21 -0.52
CA LEU A 218 8.48 -1.23 -0.25
C LEU A 218 8.10 -0.29 0.90
N ASP A 219 6.85 0.16 0.97
CA ASP A 219 6.37 1.01 2.06
C ASP A 219 6.48 0.29 3.41
N LEU A 220 6.18 -1.01 3.46
CA LEU A 220 6.35 -1.84 4.67
C LEU A 220 7.82 -1.93 5.09
N ILE A 221 8.72 -2.25 4.16
CA ILE A 221 10.17 -2.37 4.42
C ILE A 221 10.74 -1.01 4.88
N LEU A 222 10.37 0.07 4.21
CA LEU A 222 10.86 1.42 4.52
C LEU A 222 10.32 1.93 5.85
N SER A 223 9.07 1.62 6.19
CA SER A 223 8.45 2.09 7.44
C SER A 223 9.24 1.65 8.68
N ALA A 224 9.66 0.38 8.71
CA ALA A 224 10.48 -0.13 9.82
C ALA A 224 11.83 0.59 9.93
N THR A 225 12.50 0.81 8.79
CA THR A 225 13.80 1.51 8.75
C THR A 225 13.67 2.97 9.18
N LEU A 226 12.58 3.64 8.77
CA LEU A 226 12.31 5.02 9.12
C LEU A 226 12.00 5.18 10.62
N GLU A 227 11.32 4.21 11.24
CA GLU A 227 11.05 4.21 12.67
C GLU A 227 12.33 4.06 13.51
N GLU A 228 13.26 3.20 13.08
CA GLU A 228 14.59 3.09 13.69
C GLU A 228 15.38 4.39 13.57
N ALA A 229 15.39 5.00 12.38
CA ALA A 229 16.05 6.27 12.15
C ALA A 229 15.45 7.38 13.03
N GLU A 230 14.12 7.47 13.14
CA GLU A 230 13.44 8.44 14.02
C GLU A 230 13.88 8.26 15.48
N THR A 231 14.05 7.02 15.94
CA THR A 231 14.52 6.72 17.30
C THR A 231 15.94 7.25 17.54
N LEU A 232 16.84 7.11 16.58
CA LEU A 232 18.19 7.66 16.66
C LEU A 232 18.19 9.20 16.67
N TYR A 233 17.39 9.83 15.80
CA TYR A 233 17.24 11.29 15.79
C TYR A 233 16.66 11.82 17.10
N ARG A 234 15.73 11.08 17.70
CA ARG A 234 15.15 11.41 19.01
C ARG A 234 16.19 11.43 20.11
N GLN A 235 17.07 10.43 20.16
CA GLN A 235 18.15 10.40 21.14
C GLN A 235 19.07 11.62 21.02
N ILE A 236 19.39 12.03 19.79
CA ILE A 236 20.19 13.23 19.53
C ILE A 236 19.45 14.48 20.03
N TYR A 237 18.18 14.61 19.67
CA TYR A 237 17.36 15.77 20.02
C TYR A 237 17.18 15.89 21.54
N GLU A 238 16.69 14.85 22.19
CA GLU A 238 16.35 14.87 23.62
C GLU A 238 17.58 15.08 24.50
N HIS A 239 18.69 14.40 24.20
CA HIS A 239 19.92 14.53 24.99
C HIS A 239 20.55 15.92 24.86
N ARG A 240 20.31 16.62 23.75
CA ARG A 240 20.90 17.94 23.46
C ARG A 240 19.91 19.09 23.54
N ALA A 241 18.65 18.83 23.89
CA ALA A 241 17.60 19.84 23.98
C ALA A 241 17.97 21.04 24.88
N PRO A 242 18.61 20.87 26.06
CA PRO A 242 19.05 22.01 26.85
C PRO A 242 20.06 22.91 26.14
N MET A 243 21.00 22.33 25.39
CA MET A 243 22.00 23.07 24.61
C MET A 243 21.34 23.82 23.44
N MET A 244 20.42 23.17 22.73
CA MET A 244 19.70 23.79 21.61
C MET A 244 18.88 24.99 22.10
N ARG A 245 18.13 24.82 23.20
CA ARG A 245 17.41 25.94 23.84
C ARG A 245 18.34 27.07 24.28
N PHE A 246 19.53 26.75 24.80
CA PHE A 246 20.52 27.76 25.17
C PHE A 246 21.02 28.56 23.95
N LEU A 247 21.31 27.89 22.83
CA LEU A 247 21.71 28.56 21.58
C LEU A 247 20.60 29.47 21.06
N THR A 248 19.36 28.97 21.03
CA THR A 248 18.18 29.74 20.61
C THR A 248 17.96 30.97 21.50
N ALA A 249 18.09 30.83 22.83
CA ALA A 249 17.98 31.94 23.77
C ALA A 249 19.05 33.03 23.54
N LEU A 250 20.25 32.62 23.11
CA LEU A 250 21.32 33.54 22.71
C LEU A 250 21.18 34.08 21.28
N HIS A 251 20.09 33.76 20.57
CA HIS A 251 19.88 34.10 19.16
C HIS A 251 21.02 33.58 18.24
N ILE A 252 21.64 32.46 18.63
CA ILE A 252 22.66 31.78 17.84
C ILE A 252 21.95 30.71 16.98
N PRO A 253 22.16 30.71 15.65
CA PRO A 253 21.53 29.72 14.78
C PRO A 253 21.99 28.31 15.13
N LEU A 254 21.04 27.37 15.16
CA LEU A 254 21.36 25.97 15.40
C LEU A 254 22.24 25.41 14.27
N PRO A 255 23.29 24.64 14.58
CA PRO A 255 24.01 23.86 13.59
C PRO A 255 23.07 22.95 12.80
N LYS A 256 23.30 22.79 11.49
CA LYS A 256 22.43 22.00 10.58
C LYS A 256 22.08 20.62 11.13
N ALA A 257 23.04 19.92 11.75
CA ALA A 257 22.80 18.59 12.31
C ALA A 257 21.75 18.59 13.45
N PHE A 258 21.71 19.63 14.28
CA PHE A 258 20.70 19.80 15.32
C PHE A 258 19.36 20.24 14.75
N GLN A 259 19.38 21.13 13.76
CA GLN A 259 18.17 21.55 13.06
C GLN A 259 17.47 20.35 12.40
N SER A 260 18.20 19.53 11.63
CA SER A 260 17.62 18.34 10.99
C SER A 260 17.09 17.32 11.99
N ALA A 261 17.79 17.10 13.12
CA ALA A 261 17.30 16.22 14.17
C ALA A 261 16.00 16.75 14.80
N ALA A 262 15.94 18.05 15.06
CA ALA A 262 14.76 18.69 15.64
C ALA A 262 13.57 18.71 14.67
N GLU A 263 13.81 18.95 13.38
CA GLU A 263 12.81 18.84 12.31
C GLU A 263 12.18 17.44 12.26
N ILE A 264 13.00 16.39 12.20
CA ILE A 264 12.50 15.01 12.15
C ILE A 264 11.68 14.68 13.40
N VAL A 265 12.20 15.03 14.58
CA VAL A 265 11.58 14.65 15.86
C VAL A 265 10.30 15.42 16.14
N LEU A 266 10.25 16.74 15.93
CA LEU A 266 9.04 17.53 16.18
C LEU A 266 7.93 17.21 15.18
N ASN A 267 8.25 17.00 13.89
CA ASN A 267 7.27 16.54 12.92
C ASN A 267 6.73 15.16 13.29
N GLY A 268 7.59 14.23 13.71
CA GLY A 268 7.19 12.91 14.20
C GLY A 268 6.30 12.97 15.45
N TYR A 269 6.59 13.87 16.40
CA TYR A 269 5.77 14.08 17.59
C TYR A 269 4.40 14.67 17.29
N LEU A 270 4.34 15.70 16.45
CA LEU A 270 3.09 16.32 16.02
C LEU A 270 2.24 15.33 15.24
N ARG A 271 2.84 14.60 14.28
CA ARG A 271 2.14 13.59 13.49
C ARG A 271 1.49 12.54 14.39
N ARG A 272 2.26 11.95 15.32
CA ARG A 272 1.73 10.96 16.27
C ARG A 272 0.65 11.53 17.17
N ALA A 273 0.82 12.76 17.67
CA ALA A 273 -0.21 13.42 18.48
C ALA A 273 -1.51 13.68 17.68
N PHE A 274 -1.41 13.98 16.38
CA PHE A 274 -2.56 14.14 15.51
C PHE A 274 -3.24 12.82 15.12
N GLU A 275 -2.53 11.69 15.12
CA GLU A 275 -3.09 10.37 14.76
C GLU A 275 -3.78 9.65 15.95
N GLN A 276 -3.53 10.09 17.18
CA GLN A 276 -4.10 9.51 18.41
C GLN A 276 -5.63 9.59 18.44
N GLU A 277 -6.25 8.56 19.01
CA GLU A 277 -7.72 8.49 19.15
C GLU A 277 -8.26 9.60 20.05
N GLU A 278 -7.52 9.98 21.09
CA GLU A 278 -7.80 11.15 21.92
C GLU A 278 -6.73 12.20 21.67
N ILE A 279 -7.18 13.39 21.26
CA ILE A 279 -6.28 14.50 20.93
C ILE A 279 -5.92 15.27 22.20
N ASP A 280 -4.63 15.25 22.53
CA ASP A 280 -4.05 16.08 23.59
C ASP A 280 -3.69 17.46 23.04
N THR A 281 -4.62 18.40 23.21
CA THR A 281 -4.46 19.79 22.72
C THR A 281 -3.33 20.54 23.41
N GLU A 282 -3.07 20.27 24.70
CA GLU A 282 -2.00 20.92 25.45
C GLU A 282 -0.63 20.51 24.88
N ARG A 283 -0.45 19.21 24.67
CA ARG A 283 0.75 18.66 24.06
C ARG A 283 0.98 19.19 22.64
N ILE A 284 -0.05 19.21 21.79
CA ILE A 284 0.07 19.71 20.41
C ILE A 284 0.47 21.18 20.41
N ASN A 285 -0.21 22.02 21.17
CA ASN A 285 0.13 23.44 21.24
C ASN A 285 1.54 23.66 21.79
N GLY A 286 1.97 22.88 22.78
CA GLY A 286 3.34 22.90 23.29
C GLY A 286 4.40 22.54 22.24
N LEU A 287 4.13 21.54 21.40
CA LEU A 287 5.01 21.15 20.29
C LEU A 287 5.06 22.22 19.20
N LEU A 288 3.93 22.83 18.84
CA LEU A 288 3.85 23.91 17.86
C LEU A 288 4.62 25.16 18.32
N GLU A 289 4.47 25.55 19.58
CA GLU A 289 5.23 26.67 20.14
C GLU A 289 6.73 26.35 20.23
N THR A 290 7.10 25.11 20.56
CA THR A 290 8.51 24.68 20.54
C THR A 290 9.10 24.81 19.12
N ALA A 291 8.40 24.29 18.10
CA ALA A 291 8.84 24.40 16.71
C ALA A 291 9.01 25.85 16.27
N LYS A 292 8.09 26.73 16.68
CA LYS A 292 8.13 28.17 16.39
C LYS A 292 9.31 28.88 17.07
N VAL A 293 9.54 28.62 18.36
CA VAL A 293 10.64 29.22 19.13
C VAL A 293 12.00 28.77 18.59
N GLU A 294 12.12 27.50 18.24
CA GLU A 294 13.37 26.92 17.73
C GLU A 294 13.58 27.14 16.21
N GLY A 295 12.60 27.75 15.52
CA GLY A 295 12.69 28.05 14.09
C GLY A 295 12.70 26.81 13.19
N ILE A 296 12.00 25.76 13.61
CA ILE A 296 11.96 24.45 12.97
C ILE A 296 10.89 24.42 11.87
N SER A 297 11.26 23.90 10.70
CA SER A 297 10.32 23.74 9.59
C SER A 297 9.36 22.58 9.84
N LEU A 298 8.06 22.84 9.75
CA LEU A 298 7.02 21.82 9.84
C LEU A 298 6.63 21.31 8.45
N ASP A 299 6.47 20.00 8.32
CA ASP A 299 5.89 19.34 7.15
C ASP A 299 4.37 19.48 7.17
N ASN A 300 3.92 20.67 6.78
CA ASN A 300 2.51 21.04 6.78
C ASN A 300 1.65 20.04 5.98
N ALA A 301 2.16 19.45 4.90
CA ALA A 301 1.39 18.53 4.07
C ALA A 301 1.13 17.20 4.80
N THR A 302 2.18 16.62 5.41
CA THR A 302 2.05 15.37 6.16
C THR A 302 1.23 15.57 7.45
N LEU A 303 1.44 16.68 8.15
CA LEU A 303 0.70 17.01 9.39
C LEU A 303 -0.78 17.32 9.12
N GLU A 304 -1.09 18.06 8.04
CA GLU A 304 -2.46 18.30 7.60
C GLU A 304 -3.16 16.98 7.30
N PHE A 305 -2.52 16.10 6.53
CA PHE A 305 -3.09 14.83 6.14
C PHE A 305 -3.41 13.96 7.36
N ALA A 306 -2.46 13.85 8.29
CA ALA A 306 -2.61 13.09 9.53
C ALA A 306 -3.79 13.60 10.38
N PHE A 307 -3.85 14.91 10.61
CA PHE A 307 -4.91 15.54 11.39
C PHE A 307 -6.27 15.43 10.69
N ARG A 308 -6.33 15.70 9.38
CA ARG A 308 -7.55 15.56 8.56
C ARG A 308 -8.12 14.15 8.66
N LYS A 309 -7.30 13.12 8.47
CA LYS A 309 -7.75 11.72 8.57
C LYS A 309 -8.32 11.37 9.93
N ASN A 310 -7.73 11.89 11.00
CA ASN A 310 -8.23 11.64 12.33
C ASN A 310 -9.56 12.37 12.61
N ILE A 311 -9.67 13.66 12.27
CA ILE A 311 -10.92 14.42 12.48
C ILE A 311 -12.06 13.90 11.58
N GLU A 312 -11.77 13.42 10.36
CA GLU A 312 -12.72 12.68 9.50
C GLU A 312 -13.26 11.44 10.23
N ARG A 313 -12.38 10.60 10.77
CA ARG A 313 -12.73 9.39 11.54
C ARG A 313 -13.57 9.71 12.78
N MET A 314 -13.22 10.76 13.52
CA MET A 314 -14.00 11.22 14.68
C MET A 314 -15.40 11.67 14.29
N ALA A 315 -15.54 12.39 13.17
CA ALA A 315 -16.84 12.83 12.65
C ALA A 315 -17.71 11.65 12.21
N GLU A 316 -17.13 10.67 11.53
CA GLU A 316 -17.84 9.43 11.13
C GLU A 316 -18.32 8.64 12.35
N ARG A 317 -17.47 8.49 13.38
CA ARG A 317 -17.85 7.82 14.64
C ARG A 317 -18.97 8.53 15.38
N PHE A 318 -18.91 9.86 15.48
CA PHE A 318 -19.98 10.64 16.09
C PHE A 318 -21.28 10.54 15.30
N ALA A 319 -21.21 10.50 13.96
CA ALA A 319 -22.40 10.32 13.11
C ALA A 319 -23.02 8.92 13.24
N ALA A 320 -22.20 7.89 13.42
CA ALA A 320 -22.67 6.52 13.64
C ALA A 320 -23.26 6.34 15.05
N GLU A 321 -22.62 6.92 16.07
CA GLU A 321 -23.03 6.81 17.47
C GLU A 321 -22.96 8.18 18.19
N PRO A 322 -24.07 8.95 18.24
CA PRO A 322 -24.07 10.32 18.77
C PRO A 322 -24.02 10.39 20.30
N THR A 323 -22.87 10.08 20.90
CA THR A 323 -22.64 10.15 22.36
C THR A 323 -21.92 11.44 22.77
N GLU A 324 -22.03 11.81 24.05
CA GLU A 324 -21.35 12.98 24.61
C GLU A 324 -19.82 12.81 24.53
N ALA A 325 -19.31 11.58 24.67
CA ALA A 325 -17.90 11.27 24.53
C ALA A 325 -17.38 11.55 23.11
N HIS A 326 -18.08 11.05 22.08
CA HIS A 326 -17.70 11.29 20.68
C HIS A 326 -17.81 12.78 20.30
N LEU A 327 -18.83 13.48 20.79
CA LEU A 327 -18.96 14.92 20.61
C LEU A 327 -17.78 15.68 21.23
N ARG A 328 -17.42 15.36 22.48
CA ARG A 328 -16.27 15.98 23.17
C ARG A 328 -14.95 15.74 22.43
N GLN A 329 -14.71 14.54 21.92
CA GLN A 329 -13.51 14.21 21.15
C GLN A 329 -13.43 15.05 19.87
N LEU A 330 -14.51 15.11 19.09
CA LEU A 330 -14.57 15.89 17.86
C LEU A 330 -14.48 17.41 18.12
N ASP A 331 -15.12 17.90 19.18
CA ASP A 331 -15.06 19.32 19.59
C ASP A 331 -13.66 19.75 20.04
N THR A 332 -12.96 18.85 20.75
CA THR A 332 -11.56 19.01 21.15
C THR A 332 -10.66 19.10 19.92
N ALA A 333 -10.83 18.20 18.96
CA ALA A 333 -10.11 18.25 17.67
C ALA A 333 -10.39 19.57 16.93
N ALA A 334 -11.66 19.93 16.76
CA ALA A 334 -12.07 21.14 16.04
C ALA A 334 -11.55 22.44 16.69
N SER A 335 -11.28 22.43 18.00
CA SER A 335 -10.71 23.59 18.69
C SER A 335 -9.29 23.94 18.21
N LEU A 336 -8.52 22.95 17.74
CA LEU A 336 -7.16 23.14 17.24
C LEU A 336 -7.10 23.82 15.88
N LEU A 337 -8.19 23.79 15.08
CA LEU A 337 -8.20 24.31 13.71
C LEU A 337 -7.70 25.76 13.59
N ARG A 338 -7.87 26.56 14.65
CA ARG A 338 -7.43 27.96 14.70
C ARG A 338 -5.97 28.14 15.13
N SER A 339 -5.37 27.17 15.81
CA SER A 339 -3.98 27.23 16.28
C SER A 339 -3.00 26.56 15.32
N LEU A 340 -3.48 25.78 14.34
CA LEU A 340 -2.64 25.12 13.35
C LEU A 340 -1.97 26.13 12.40
N PRO A 341 -0.68 25.93 12.06
CA PRO A 341 0.04 26.78 11.12
C PRO A 341 -0.29 26.48 9.64
N PHE A 342 -1.28 25.62 9.38
CA PHE A 342 -1.71 25.20 8.05
C PHE A 342 -3.23 25.06 8.00
N THR A 343 -3.79 25.10 6.78
CA THR A 343 -5.23 24.94 6.54
C THR A 343 -5.57 23.47 6.38
N VAL A 344 -6.62 23.01 7.05
CA VAL A 344 -7.13 21.64 6.97
C VAL A 344 -8.35 21.60 6.06
N ASP A 345 -8.40 20.63 5.14
CA ASP A 345 -9.60 20.40 4.33
C ASP A 345 -10.70 19.72 5.18
N LEU A 346 -11.77 20.47 5.46
CA LEU A 346 -12.88 20.04 6.31
C LEU A 346 -14.09 19.50 5.54
N TRP A 347 -14.02 19.37 4.20
CA TRP A 347 -15.18 19.08 3.37
C TRP A 347 -15.99 17.85 3.85
N LYS A 348 -15.30 16.74 4.17
CA LYS A 348 -15.98 15.54 4.68
C LYS A 348 -16.58 15.72 6.06
N VAL A 349 -15.84 16.36 6.97
CA VAL A 349 -16.29 16.62 8.35
C VAL A 349 -17.54 17.52 8.34
N GLN A 350 -17.51 18.57 7.54
CA GLN A 350 -18.64 19.49 7.36
C GLN A 350 -19.87 18.78 6.77
N ASN A 351 -19.67 17.89 5.79
CA ASN A 351 -20.77 17.10 5.22
C ASN A 351 -21.35 16.08 6.21
N ALA A 352 -20.51 15.41 7.00
CA ALA A 352 -20.95 14.51 8.06
C ALA A 352 -21.76 15.28 9.11
N TYR A 353 -21.27 16.44 9.56
CA TYR A 353 -21.97 17.33 10.48
C TYR A 353 -23.31 17.82 9.92
N TYR A 354 -23.35 18.24 8.67
CA TYR A 354 -24.60 18.64 8.00
C TYR A 354 -25.61 17.48 7.87
N GLY A 355 -25.12 16.27 7.63
CA GLY A 355 -25.95 15.05 7.65
C GLY A 355 -26.57 14.80 9.03
N MET A 356 -25.79 14.96 10.10
CA MET A 356 -26.27 14.86 11.49
C MET A 356 -27.28 15.96 11.83
N LEU A 357 -27.05 17.19 11.37
CA LEU A 357 -27.97 18.31 11.55
C LEU A 357 -29.38 18.01 11.00
N LYS A 358 -29.48 17.24 9.91
CA LYS A 358 -30.78 16.85 9.32
C LYS A 358 -31.44 15.66 9.99
N ASN A 359 -30.66 14.66 10.41
CA ASN A 359 -31.18 13.34 10.75
C ASN A 359 -31.11 12.99 12.25
N VAL A 360 -30.15 13.58 12.97
CA VAL A 360 -29.83 13.29 14.37
C VAL A 360 -30.29 14.43 15.27
N TYR A 361 -29.98 15.67 14.90
CA TYR A 361 -30.31 16.86 15.68
C TYR A 361 -31.82 17.04 15.97
N PRO A 362 -32.77 16.76 15.04
CA PRO A 362 -34.20 16.81 15.35
C PRO A 362 -34.62 15.78 16.42
N LYS A 363 -34.04 14.57 16.38
CA LYS A 363 -34.31 13.51 17.37
C LYS A 363 -33.75 13.87 18.74
N MET A 364 -32.57 14.51 18.77
CA MET A 364 -31.98 15.04 20.01
C MET A 364 -32.89 16.12 20.63
N ARG A 365 -33.47 17.02 19.81
CA ARG A 365 -34.46 18.01 20.29
C ARG A 365 -35.74 17.37 20.83
N GLU A 366 -36.27 16.36 20.16
CA GLU A 366 -37.48 15.66 20.65
C GLU A 366 -37.24 14.96 22.00
N ASN A 367 -36.06 14.37 22.21
CA ASN A 367 -35.69 13.76 23.49
C ASN A 367 -35.53 14.80 24.61
N LYS A 368 -35.02 16.00 24.31
CA LYS A 368 -34.96 17.13 25.25
C LYS A 368 -36.35 17.56 25.70
N GLU A 369 -37.34 17.61 24.80
CA GLU A 369 -38.73 17.96 25.16
C GLU A 369 -39.39 16.93 26.10
N ARG A 370 -38.82 15.73 26.21
CA ARG A 370 -39.24 14.67 27.14
C ARG A 370 -38.52 14.70 28.50
N GLY A 371 -37.66 15.69 28.75
CA GLY A 371 -37.08 15.97 30.08
C GLY A 371 -35.74 15.28 30.39
N ASP A 372 -34.97 14.88 29.37
CA ASP A 372 -33.65 14.27 29.54
C ASP A 372 -32.55 15.36 29.68
N GLU A 373 -31.97 15.53 30.87
CA GLU A 373 -30.90 16.50 31.13
C GLU A 373 -29.63 16.22 30.29
N LEU A 374 -29.37 14.96 29.94
CA LEU A 374 -28.22 14.58 29.09
C LEU A 374 -28.39 15.04 27.64
N ALA A 375 -29.64 15.24 27.19
CA ALA A 375 -29.92 15.75 25.84
C ALA A 375 -29.56 17.24 25.69
N GLN A 376 -29.56 18.02 26.78
CA GLN A 376 -29.24 19.45 26.73
C GLN A 376 -27.74 19.69 26.47
N ALA A 377 -26.86 19.02 27.20
CA ALA A 377 -25.40 19.14 27.04
C ALA A 377 -24.94 18.73 25.63
N LEU A 378 -25.57 17.69 25.07
CA LEU A 378 -25.32 17.23 23.70
C LEU A 378 -25.72 18.27 22.64
N ILE A 379 -26.86 18.95 22.81
CA ILE A 379 -27.33 19.97 21.87
C ILE A 379 -26.42 21.20 21.91
N ASP A 380 -26.08 21.67 23.11
CA ASP A 380 -25.23 22.86 23.27
C ASP A 380 -23.82 22.61 22.71
N GLY A 381 -23.26 21.42 22.97
CA GLY A 381 -21.98 21.00 22.39
C GLY A 381 -22.05 20.83 20.87
N PHE A 382 -23.16 20.32 20.33
CA PHE A 382 -23.35 20.18 18.88
C PHE A 382 -23.36 21.55 18.19
N GLU A 383 -24.06 22.54 18.75
CA GLU A 383 -24.10 23.91 18.22
C GLU A 383 -22.73 24.60 18.28
N ALA A 384 -22.01 24.45 19.40
CA ALA A 384 -20.66 24.98 19.56
C ALA A 384 -19.69 24.39 18.53
N LEU A 385 -19.77 23.08 18.28
CA LEU A 385 -18.99 22.41 17.24
C LEU A 385 -19.28 22.97 15.85
N GLY A 386 -20.55 23.26 15.53
CA GLY A 386 -20.96 23.85 14.25
C GLY A 386 -20.26 25.19 13.99
N GLN A 387 -20.13 26.03 15.02
CA GLN A 387 -19.39 27.30 14.91
C GLN A 387 -17.90 27.10 14.64
N LYS A 388 -17.27 26.09 15.24
CA LYS A 388 -15.85 25.76 15.00
C LYS A 388 -15.62 25.20 13.59
N LEU A 389 -16.57 24.43 13.06
CA LEU A 389 -16.55 23.88 11.71
C LEU A 389 -17.03 24.87 10.63
N ALA A 390 -17.43 26.09 11.01
CA ALA A 390 -18.03 27.09 10.14
C ALA A 390 -19.32 26.63 9.42
N VAL A 391 -20.10 25.75 10.06
CA VAL A 391 -21.42 25.29 9.59
C VAL A 391 -22.51 25.95 10.43
N LYS A 392 -23.43 26.68 9.80
CA LYS A 392 -24.57 27.30 10.51
C LYS A 392 -25.59 26.24 10.92
N VAL A 393 -25.88 26.17 12.21
CA VAL A 393 -27.07 25.53 12.78
C VAL A 393 -28.16 26.62 12.82
N THR A 394 -29.20 26.49 12.01
CA THR A 394 -30.38 27.39 12.00
C THR A 394 -31.63 26.57 12.15
#